data_AF-A0A2V2X6A0-F1
#
_entry.id   AF-A0A2V2X6A0-F1
#
_cell.length_a   1.000
_cell.length_b   1.000
_cell.length_c   1.000
_cell.angle_alpha   90.00
_cell.angle_beta   90.00
_cell.angle_gamma   90.00
#
_symmetry.space_group_name_H-M   'P 1'
#
loop_
_entity.id
_entity.type
_entity.pdbx_description
1 polymer ?
#
loop_
_entity_poly.entity_id
_entity_poly.type
_entity_poly.pdbx_seq_one_letter_code
_entity_poly.pdbx_strand_id
1 'polypeptide(L)'
;MNFVAKTSKEATKEKNPPHDKFVSIGQTLSNDIMYLLYKATINYGCNVDELNQLVEHPMLLSRDFVRSADNNSWFYPKFDETGTLVESFYGFHNVRASLTVLWSLSVQLQKNTDLLFHPSMTPLSPHLASVIITINIERDNWIAAEHFPELPLLYYAGFTERPMVIVFALNQVKFTSKYNLTIPGAACFPATFPFRILPGVNFLQRMPLTACPFPLFDCLQMIYSKEFLGNYETEVVFTSPSMHSSTGLVCFTLPGEGINFSIPGLKIESIEFEVQLNVERDIGEEGDTAVMEQTGAEDDFSKVTFFYPQQCI
;
A
#
# COMPACT_ATOMS: atom_id res chain seq x y z
N MET A 1 -15.78 2.04 24.75
CA MET A 1 -15.67 0.59 24.44
C MET A 1 -14.73 0.45 23.26
N ASN A 2 -13.73 -0.42 23.36
CA ASN A 2 -12.70 -0.55 22.35
C ASN A 2 -13.23 -1.12 21.02
N PHE A 3 -12.65 -0.62 19.93
CA PHE A 3 -12.95 -0.93 18.53
C PHE A 3 -13.19 -2.43 18.27
N VAL A 4 -12.27 -3.30 18.70
CA VAL A 4 -12.33 -4.72 18.34
C VAL A 4 -13.11 -5.56 19.34
N ALA A 5 -12.93 -5.33 20.63
CA ALA A 5 -13.57 -6.14 21.66
C ALA A 5 -15.11 -6.11 21.56
N LYS A 6 -15.70 -5.00 21.09
CA LYS A 6 -17.14 -4.89 20.83
C LYS A 6 -17.52 -5.64 19.54
N THR A 7 -16.85 -5.33 18.44
CA THR A 7 -17.13 -5.87 17.10
C THR A 7 -16.97 -7.39 17.03
N SER A 8 -15.89 -7.93 17.61
CA SER A 8 -15.66 -9.38 17.72
C SER A 8 -16.69 -10.10 18.58
N LYS A 9 -17.13 -9.51 19.70
CA LYS A 9 -18.16 -10.12 20.56
C LYS A 9 -19.52 -10.15 19.88
N GLU A 10 -19.85 -9.13 19.11
CA GLU A 10 -21.08 -9.09 18.31
C GLU A 10 -21.05 -10.15 17.21
N ALA A 11 -19.92 -10.32 16.53
CA ALA A 11 -19.70 -11.37 15.52
C ALA A 11 -20.07 -12.77 16.00
N THR A 12 -19.69 -13.11 17.24
CA THR A 12 -19.99 -14.44 17.82
C THR A 12 -21.47 -14.68 18.16
N LYS A 13 -22.29 -13.63 18.18
CA LYS A 13 -23.71 -13.67 18.58
C LYS A 13 -24.68 -13.46 17.42
N GLU A 14 -24.17 -13.09 16.24
CA GLU A 14 -24.96 -12.74 15.08
C GLU A 14 -25.49 -14.00 14.38
N LYS A 15 -26.82 -14.09 14.23
CA LYS A 15 -27.48 -15.28 13.67
C LYS A 15 -27.78 -15.18 12.17
N ASN A 16 -27.93 -13.97 11.65
CA ASN A 16 -28.29 -13.69 10.25
C ASN A 16 -27.35 -12.60 9.68
N PRO A 17 -26.11 -12.93 9.32
CA PRO A 17 -25.22 -11.97 8.67
C PRO A 17 -25.73 -11.61 7.26
N PRO A 18 -25.41 -10.42 6.72
CA PRO A 18 -25.70 -10.09 5.33
C PRO A 18 -24.92 -11.04 4.42
N HIS A 19 -25.62 -11.82 3.60
CA HIS A 19 -25.00 -12.81 2.71
C HIS A 19 -24.29 -12.18 1.49
N ASP A 20 -24.66 -10.95 1.15
CA ASP A 20 -24.28 -10.30 -0.10
C ASP A 20 -22.98 -9.50 0.03
N LYS A 21 -22.44 -9.40 1.26
CA LYS A 21 -21.28 -8.55 1.57
C LYS A 21 -20.03 -9.32 2.00
N PHE A 22 -20.13 -10.61 2.35
CA PHE A 22 -19.00 -11.41 2.85
C PHE A 22 -19.07 -12.86 2.35
N VAL A 23 -17.93 -13.42 1.95
CA VAL A 23 -17.81 -14.84 1.57
C VAL A 23 -17.55 -15.65 2.84
N SER A 24 -18.60 -15.83 3.65
CA SER A 24 -18.53 -16.72 4.82
C SER A 24 -18.84 -18.15 4.40
N ILE A 25 -17.81 -18.94 4.10
CA ILE A 25 -17.95 -20.39 3.95
C ILE A 25 -17.76 -21.05 5.32
N GLY A 26 -18.87 -21.27 6.04
CA GLY A 26 -18.96 -22.28 7.11
C GLY A 26 -18.10 -22.06 8.38
N GLN A 27 -17.62 -20.85 8.66
CA GLN A 27 -16.80 -20.56 9.85
C GLN A 27 -17.36 -19.42 10.72
N THR A 28 -16.76 -19.26 11.91
CA THR A 28 -17.05 -18.16 12.83
C THR A 28 -16.75 -16.81 12.17
N LEU A 29 -17.79 -15.98 12.03
CA LEU A 29 -17.74 -14.61 11.46
C LEU A 29 -16.68 -13.71 12.11
N SER A 30 -16.22 -14.06 13.31
CA SER A 30 -15.15 -13.33 13.99
C SER A 30 -13.83 -13.33 13.23
N ASN A 31 -13.55 -14.33 12.38
CA ASN A 31 -12.26 -14.52 11.71
C ASN A 31 -12.26 -13.99 10.27
N ASP A 32 -13.37 -13.41 9.83
CA ASP A 32 -13.52 -12.82 8.51
C ASP A 32 -13.23 -11.32 8.60
N ILE A 33 -12.11 -10.90 8.01
CA ILE A 33 -11.68 -9.49 8.02
C ILE A 33 -12.75 -8.58 7.40
N MET A 34 -13.41 -9.04 6.34
CA MET A 34 -14.39 -8.24 5.61
C MET A 34 -15.61 -7.96 6.50
N TYR A 35 -16.05 -8.98 7.23
CA TYR A 35 -17.13 -8.85 8.21
C TYR A 35 -16.78 -7.88 9.35
N LEU A 36 -15.54 -7.95 9.86
CA LEU A 36 -15.07 -7.03 10.91
C LEU A 36 -15.11 -5.56 10.44
N LEU A 37 -14.72 -5.29 9.20
CA LEU A 37 -14.79 -3.94 8.60
C LEU A 37 -16.22 -3.44 8.44
N TYR A 38 -17.15 -4.28 7.98
CA TYR A 38 -18.55 -3.88 7.87
C TYR A 38 -19.19 -3.53 9.22
N LYS A 39 -18.98 -4.38 10.23
CA LYS A 39 -19.50 -4.12 11.58
C LYS A 39 -18.88 -2.87 12.18
N ALA A 40 -17.60 -2.60 11.89
CA ALA A 40 -16.94 -1.35 12.26
C ALA A 40 -17.62 -0.13 11.64
N THR A 41 -17.91 -0.18 10.33
CA THR A 41 -18.63 0.89 9.63
C THR A 41 -19.98 1.17 10.27
N ILE A 42 -20.78 0.15 10.58
CA ILE A 42 -22.09 0.32 11.24
C ILE A 42 -21.93 0.91 12.64
N ASN A 43 -21.01 0.36 13.44
CA ASN A 43 -20.88 0.73 14.85
C ASN A 43 -20.29 2.14 15.06
N TYR A 44 -19.47 2.61 14.13
CA TYR A 44 -18.71 3.86 14.26
C TYR A 44 -19.05 4.90 13.19
N GLY A 45 -19.95 4.62 12.25
CA GLY A 45 -20.33 5.55 11.18
C GLY A 45 -19.15 6.01 10.33
N CYS A 46 -18.22 5.08 10.03
CA CYS A 46 -16.98 5.36 9.30
C CYS A 46 -16.92 4.56 8.00
N ASN A 47 -16.05 4.97 7.06
CA ASN A 47 -16.01 4.42 5.71
C ASN A 47 -15.07 3.22 5.54
N VAL A 48 -14.75 2.49 6.61
CA VAL A 48 -13.77 1.39 6.52
C VAL A 48 -14.26 0.19 5.69
N ASP A 49 -15.58 0.06 5.44
CA ASP A 49 -16.15 -0.91 4.46
C ASP A 49 -15.67 -0.67 3.03
N GLU A 50 -15.14 0.52 2.69
CA GLU A 50 -14.52 0.77 1.37
C GLU A 50 -13.26 -0.08 1.16
N LEU A 51 -12.57 -0.52 2.23
CA LEU A 51 -11.46 -1.48 2.09
C LEU A 51 -11.94 -2.83 1.55
N ASN A 52 -13.18 -3.23 1.84
CA ASN A 52 -13.74 -4.47 1.30
C ASN A 52 -13.86 -4.40 -0.23
N GLN A 53 -14.30 -3.24 -0.73
CA GLN A 53 -14.40 -2.96 -2.16
C GLN A 53 -13.05 -2.81 -2.85
N LEU A 54 -11.99 -2.50 -2.10
CA LEU A 54 -10.64 -2.35 -2.66
C LEU A 54 -9.91 -3.70 -2.75
N VAL A 55 -10.20 -4.61 -1.81
CA VAL A 55 -9.62 -5.96 -1.76
C VAL A 55 -10.26 -6.90 -2.78
N GLU A 56 -11.58 -6.82 -2.96
CA GLU A 56 -12.38 -7.61 -3.91
C GLU A 56 -12.13 -9.13 -3.85
N HIS A 57 -11.73 -9.62 -2.67
CA HIS A 57 -11.33 -11.01 -2.46
C HIS A 57 -11.74 -11.50 -1.06
N PRO A 58 -12.14 -12.77 -0.90
CA PRO A 58 -12.36 -13.38 0.42
C PRO A 58 -11.14 -13.25 1.35
N MET A 59 -11.38 -12.85 2.61
CA MET A 59 -10.36 -12.66 3.65
C MET A 59 -10.67 -13.44 4.93
N LEU A 60 -11.03 -14.72 4.77
CA LEU A 60 -11.29 -15.61 5.89
C LEU A 60 -9.97 -16.16 6.46
N LEU A 61 -9.67 -15.84 7.72
CA LEU A 61 -8.51 -16.34 8.42
C LEU A 61 -8.73 -17.76 8.95
N SER A 62 -7.72 -18.61 8.79
CA SER A 62 -7.67 -19.96 9.33
C SER A 62 -7.52 -19.94 10.86
N ARG A 63 -7.65 -21.10 11.52
CA ARG A 63 -7.62 -21.22 12.99
C ARG A 63 -6.29 -20.84 13.65
N ASP A 64 -5.24 -20.63 12.85
CA ASP A 64 -3.93 -20.17 13.30
C ASP A 64 -3.84 -18.66 13.53
N PHE A 65 -4.96 -17.93 13.39
CA PHE A 65 -4.99 -16.49 13.59
C PHE A 65 -4.64 -16.10 15.04
N VAL A 66 -3.93 -14.99 15.17
CA VAL A 66 -3.50 -14.40 16.43
C VAL A 66 -4.06 -12.98 16.49
N ARG A 67 -4.62 -12.63 17.65
CA ARG A 67 -5.08 -11.27 17.94
C ARG A 67 -4.20 -10.66 19.02
N SER A 68 -3.66 -9.49 18.71
CA SER A 68 -3.04 -8.65 19.74
C SER A 68 -4.11 -8.09 20.68
N ALA A 69 -3.72 -7.82 21.92
CA ALA A 69 -4.54 -7.02 22.82
C ALA A 69 -4.54 -5.56 22.34
N ASP A 70 -5.67 -4.87 22.50
CA ASP A 70 -5.73 -3.44 22.22
C ASP A 70 -4.67 -2.70 23.05
N ASN A 71 -3.76 -2.01 22.38
CA ASN A 71 -2.75 -1.19 23.04
C ASN A 71 -3.34 0.20 23.32
N ASN A 72 -3.15 0.69 24.55
CA ASN A 72 -3.50 2.06 24.94
C ASN A 72 -2.41 3.08 24.54
N SER A 73 -1.35 2.63 23.87
CA SER A 73 -0.35 3.50 23.27
C SER A 73 -0.99 4.39 22.21
N TRP A 74 -0.72 5.69 22.29
CA TRP A 74 -1.04 6.67 21.24
C TRP A 74 -0.20 6.47 19.98
N PHE A 75 0.77 5.55 20.03
CA PHE A 75 1.64 5.15 18.94
C PHE A 75 1.42 3.68 18.61
N TYR A 76 1.11 3.45 17.33
CA TYR A 76 1.13 2.20 16.54
C TYR A 76 1.74 0.91 17.14
N PRO A 77 1.20 -0.29 16.82
CA PRO A 77 -0.17 -0.55 16.36
C PRO A 77 -1.11 -0.54 17.57
N LYS A 78 -2.34 -0.07 17.37
CA LYS A 78 -3.38 -0.17 18.41
C LYS A 78 -3.99 -1.55 18.46
N PHE A 79 -4.16 -2.15 17.30
CA PHE A 79 -4.74 -3.47 17.12
C PHE A 79 -4.14 -4.12 15.87
N ASP A 80 -3.91 -5.42 15.95
CA ASP A 80 -3.43 -6.30 14.90
C ASP A 80 -4.07 -7.68 15.07
N GLU A 81 -4.72 -8.16 14.01
CA GLU A 81 -5.19 -9.53 13.86
C GLU A 81 -4.58 -10.14 12.60
N THR A 82 -3.80 -11.20 12.78
CA THR A 82 -2.98 -11.81 11.73
C THR A 82 -3.25 -13.31 11.66
N GLY A 83 -3.43 -13.88 10.47
CA GLY A 83 -3.63 -15.32 10.28
C GLY A 83 -3.33 -15.77 8.86
N THR A 84 -3.39 -17.08 8.59
CA THR A 84 -3.28 -17.61 7.23
C THR A 84 -4.63 -17.56 6.53
N LEU A 85 -4.69 -17.16 5.26
CA LEU A 85 -5.93 -17.20 4.49
C LEU A 85 -6.36 -18.65 4.19
N VAL A 86 -7.65 -18.94 4.39
CA VAL A 86 -8.24 -20.24 4.06
C VAL A 86 -8.27 -20.47 2.56
N GLU A 87 -8.57 -19.43 1.79
CA GLU A 87 -8.61 -19.47 0.33
C GLU A 87 -7.32 -18.92 -0.28
N SER A 88 -7.03 -19.34 -1.50
CA SER A 88 -5.96 -18.78 -2.30
C SER A 88 -6.25 -17.31 -2.61
N PHE A 89 -5.27 -16.43 -2.42
CA PHE A 89 -5.35 -15.03 -2.80
C PHE A 89 -4.68 -14.82 -4.16
N TYR A 90 -5.43 -14.53 -5.22
CA TYR A 90 -4.88 -14.38 -6.59
C TYR A 90 -3.94 -15.55 -6.99
N GLY A 91 -4.33 -16.79 -6.70
CA GLY A 91 -3.51 -17.99 -6.96
C GLY A 91 -2.39 -18.28 -5.96
N PHE A 92 -2.15 -17.40 -4.97
CA PHE A 92 -1.22 -17.66 -3.87
C PHE A 92 -1.91 -18.42 -2.73
N HIS A 93 -1.44 -19.63 -2.44
CA HIS A 93 -1.95 -20.44 -1.32
C HIS A 93 -1.14 -20.23 -0.05
N ASN A 94 -1.78 -20.39 1.12
CA ASN A 94 -1.17 -20.27 2.45
C ASN A 94 -0.50 -18.91 2.71
N VAL A 95 -1.07 -17.84 2.16
CA VAL A 95 -0.59 -16.48 2.42
C VAL A 95 -1.07 -15.97 3.77
N ARG A 96 -0.25 -15.15 4.44
CA ARG A 96 -0.63 -14.52 5.70
C ARG A 96 -1.27 -13.17 5.44
N ALA A 97 -2.45 -12.95 5.99
CA ALA A 97 -3.13 -11.67 5.97
C ALA A 97 -3.24 -11.08 7.38
N SER A 98 -3.20 -9.75 7.47
CA SER A 98 -3.36 -9.02 8.72
C SER A 98 -4.31 -7.85 8.58
N LEU A 99 -5.23 -7.68 9.53
CA LEU A 99 -6.02 -6.47 9.72
C LEU A 99 -5.37 -5.65 10.84
N THR A 100 -4.90 -4.45 10.54
CA THR A 100 -4.25 -3.58 11.53
C THR A 100 -4.92 -2.22 11.65
N VAL A 101 -5.08 -1.75 12.88
CA VAL A 101 -5.45 -0.37 13.18
C VAL A 101 -4.25 0.40 13.72
N LEU A 102 -3.88 1.41 12.95
CA LEU A 102 -2.73 2.26 13.13
C LEU A 102 -3.18 3.53 13.84
N TRP A 103 -2.96 3.64 15.15
CA TRP A 103 -3.29 4.87 15.87
C TRP A 103 -2.14 5.87 15.69
N SER A 104 -2.44 6.95 14.99
CA SER A 104 -1.53 8.08 14.77
C SER A 104 -2.36 9.33 14.55
N LEU A 105 -2.01 10.41 15.25
CA LEU A 105 -2.65 11.70 15.06
C LEU A 105 -2.20 12.31 13.72
N SER A 106 -3.15 12.79 12.91
CA SER A 106 -2.85 13.64 11.76
C SER A 106 -2.09 14.89 12.21
N VAL A 107 -1.28 15.46 11.32
CA VAL A 107 -0.53 16.70 11.61
C VAL A 107 -1.49 17.83 12.00
N GLN A 108 -2.68 17.90 11.39
CA GLN A 108 -3.71 18.86 11.73
C GLN A 108 -4.20 18.71 13.17
N LEU A 109 -4.43 17.47 13.64
CA LEU A 109 -4.82 17.22 15.04
C LEU A 109 -3.67 17.42 16.03
N GLN A 110 -2.44 17.11 15.64
CA GLN A 110 -1.27 17.42 16.47
C GLN A 110 -1.16 18.93 16.75
N LYS A 111 -1.56 19.77 15.78
CA LYS A 111 -1.59 21.23 15.92
C LYS A 111 -2.80 21.76 16.68
N ASN A 112 -3.90 21.00 16.73
CA ASN A 112 -5.15 21.43 17.37
C ASN A 112 -5.80 20.28 18.15
N THR A 113 -5.32 20.09 19.38
CA THR A 113 -5.77 19.03 20.29
C THR A 113 -7.22 19.20 20.75
N ASP A 114 -7.78 20.41 20.66
CA ASP A 114 -9.17 20.68 21.08
C ASP A 114 -10.18 19.92 20.20
N LEU A 115 -9.80 19.63 18.96
CA LEU A 115 -10.59 18.82 18.03
C LEU A 115 -10.71 17.35 18.48
N LEU A 116 -9.80 16.85 19.33
CA LEU A 116 -9.86 15.48 19.88
C LEU A 116 -11.10 15.25 20.74
N PHE A 117 -11.61 16.32 21.37
CA PHE A 117 -12.78 16.25 22.24
C PHE A 117 -14.09 16.48 21.48
N HIS A 118 -14.03 16.65 20.15
CA HIS A 118 -15.23 16.86 19.35
C HIS A 118 -16.11 15.59 19.36
N PRO A 119 -17.42 15.67 19.68
CA PRO A 119 -18.29 14.50 19.81
C PRO A 119 -18.41 13.64 18.54
N SER A 120 -18.14 14.21 17.36
CA SER A 120 -18.17 13.47 16.08
C SER A 120 -16.88 12.68 15.80
N MET A 121 -15.80 12.90 16.56
CA MET A 121 -14.54 12.20 16.34
C MET A 121 -14.60 10.81 16.97
N THR A 122 -14.69 9.80 16.10
CA THR A 122 -14.73 8.39 16.51
C THR A 122 -13.34 7.77 16.52
N PRO A 123 -13.12 6.65 17.23
CA PRO A 123 -11.80 6.00 17.32
C PRO A 123 -11.18 5.53 15.99
N LEU A 124 -11.96 5.51 14.90
CA LEU A 124 -11.54 5.14 13.55
C LEU A 124 -11.59 6.33 12.57
N SER A 125 -11.76 7.55 13.08
CA SER A 125 -11.65 8.75 12.26
C SER A 125 -10.31 8.74 11.52
N PRO A 126 -10.26 9.09 10.22
CA PRO A 126 -9.02 9.11 9.43
C PRO A 126 -7.96 10.07 10.01
N HIS A 127 -8.39 11.03 10.84
CA HIS A 127 -7.47 11.91 11.54
C HIS A 127 -6.82 11.25 12.77
N LEU A 128 -7.44 10.22 13.34
CA LEU A 128 -7.00 9.54 14.57
C LEU A 128 -6.36 8.19 14.29
N ALA A 129 -6.91 7.43 13.34
CA ALA A 129 -6.44 6.10 13.04
C ALA A 129 -6.55 5.79 11.55
N SER A 130 -5.62 4.98 11.05
CA SER A 130 -5.72 4.36 9.74
C SER A 130 -5.95 2.87 9.91
N VAL A 131 -6.89 2.31 9.14
CA VAL A 131 -7.10 0.86 9.07
C VAL A 131 -6.45 0.38 7.79
N ILE A 132 -5.63 -0.67 7.88
CA ILE A 132 -4.99 -1.28 6.73
C ILE A 132 -5.19 -2.80 6.76
N ILE A 133 -5.24 -3.39 5.58
CA ILE A 133 -5.12 -4.83 5.39
C ILE A 133 -3.77 -5.09 4.73
N THR A 134 -3.00 -6.03 5.25
CA THR A 134 -1.74 -6.45 4.67
C THR A 134 -1.80 -7.91 4.26
N ILE A 135 -1.13 -8.27 3.17
CA ILE A 135 -1.00 -9.64 2.68
C ILE A 135 0.47 -9.89 2.38
N ASN A 136 1.03 -10.92 3.01
CA ASN A 136 2.43 -11.29 2.83
C ASN A 136 2.52 -12.49 1.89
N ILE A 137 3.21 -12.29 0.78
CA ILE A 137 3.53 -13.32 -0.21
C ILE A 137 5.03 -13.61 -0.09
N GLU A 138 5.37 -14.75 0.51
CA GLU A 138 6.75 -15.19 0.75
C GLU A 138 7.31 -16.05 -0.40
N ARG A 139 6.67 -16.04 -1.57
CA ARG A 139 7.11 -16.83 -2.73
C ARG A 139 8.02 -16.03 -3.66
N ASP A 140 8.98 -16.74 -4.25
CA ASP A 140 10.02 -16.16 -5.12
C ASP A 140 9.88 -16.62 -6.59
N ASN A 141 8.81 -17.33 -6.94
CA ASN A 141 8.65 -17.97 -8.24
C ASN A 141 7.26 -17.71 -8.84
N TRP A 142 6.95 -16.45 -9.04
CA TRP A 142 5.67 -15.99 -9.58
C TRP A 142 5.88 -14.83 -10.53
N ILE A 143 4.93 -14.64 -11.45
CA ILE A 143 4.96 -13.57 -12.44
C ILE A 143 3.74 -12.65 -12.23
N ALA A 144 3.96 -11.34 -12.13
CA ALA A 144 2.86 -10.39 -11.92
C ALA A 144 1.79 -10.47 -13.00
N ALA A 145 2.17 -10.64 -14.27
CA ALA A 145 1.22 -10.76 -15.37
C ALA A 145 0.30 -12.00 -15.26
N GLU A 146 0.73 -13.06 -14.58
CA GLU A 146 -0.08 -14.27 -14.37
C GLU A 146 -1.02 -14.14 -13.18
N HIS A 147 -0.54 -13.55 -12.08
CA HIS A 147 -1.28 -13.43 -10.83
C HIS A 147 -2.18 -12.18 -10.77
N PHE A 148 -1.80 -11.10 -11.44
CA PHE A 148 -2.52 -9.81 -11.49
C PHE A 148 -2.67 -9.34 -12.95
N PRO A 149 -3.36 -10.10 -13.81
CA PRO A 149 -3.45 -9.80 -15.25
C PRO A 149 -4.13 -8.45 -15.53
N GLU A 150 -4.99 -7.98 -14.62
CA GLU A 150 -5.70 -6.71 -14.76
C GLU A 150 -4.91 -5.49 -14.25
N LEU A 151 -3.68 -5.72 -13.79
CA LEU A 151 -2.74 -4.67 -13.35
C LEU A 151 -1.38 -4.83 -14.05
N PRO A 152 -1.32 -4.70 -15.39
CA PRO A 152 -0.10 -4.97 -16.17
C PRO A 152 1.08 -4.05 -15.81
N LEU A 153 0.79 -2.84 -15.33
CA LEU A 153 1.82 -1.89 -14.87
C LEU A 153 2.68 -2.45 -13.72
N LEU A 154 2.14 -3.37 -12.93
CA LEU A 154 2.88 -4.01 -11.83
C LEU A 154 4.08 -4.80 -12.37
N TYR A 155 3.85 -5.58 -13.44
CA TYR A 155 4.91 -6.31 -14.14
C TYR A 155 5.92 -5.34 -14.79
N TYR A 156 5.44 -4.26 -15.41
CA TYR A 156 6.31 -3.24 -16.02
C TYR A 156 7.16 -2.48 -15.00
N ALA A 157 6.70 -2.36 -13.77
CA ALA A 157 7.45 -1.79 -12.67
C ALA A 157 8.48 -2.75 -12.04
N GLY A 158 8.56 -4.00 -12.53
CA GLY A 158 9.54 -5.00 -12.08
C GLY A 158 9.08 -5.89 -10.93
N PHE A 159 7.80 -5.86 -10.55
CA PHE A 159 7.30 -6.66 -9.44
C PHE A 159 7.08 -8.12 -9.86
N THR A 160 8.07 -8.97 -9.65
CA THR A 160 8.02 -10.40 -10.02
C THR A 160 9.05 -11.21 -9.22
N GLU A 161 8.87 -12.53 -9.13
CA GLU A 161 9.88 -13.50 -8.69
C GLU A 161 10.54 -13.23 -7.31
N ARG A 162 9.90 -12.45 -6.43
CA ARG A 162 10.44 -12.15 -5.09
C ARG A 162 9.31 -11.97 -4.07
N PRO A 163 9.59 -12.07 -2.77
CA PRO A 163 8.58 -11.82 -1.75
C PRO A 163 8.03 -10.42 -1.87
N MET A 164 6.74 -10.26 -1.59
CA MET A 164 6.11 -8.95 -1.57
C MET A 164 5.07 -8.83 -0.47
N VAL A 165 4.81 -7.58 -0.09
CA VAL A 165 3.72 -7.23 0.82
C VAL A 165 2.73 -6.38 0.05
N ILE A 166 1.47 -6.78 0.05
CA ILE A 166 0.36 -5.99 -0.49
C ILE A 166 -0.33 -5.30 0.66
N VAL A 167 -0.56 -3.99 0.55
CA VAL A 167 -1.22 -3.16 1.55
C VAL A 167 -2.40 -2.43 0.94
N PHE A 168 -3.57 -2.63 1.52
CA PHE A 168 -4.80 -1.92 1.19
C PHE A 168 -5.03 -0.83 2.22
N ALA A 169 -5.17 0.41 1.76
CA ALA A 169 -5.33 1.57 2.63
C ALA A 169 -6.31 2.58 2.05
N LEU A 170 -7.05 3.28 2.92
CA LEU A 170 -7.91 4.41 2.54
C LEU A 170 -7.23 5.78 2.82
N ASN A 171 -6.20 5.79 3.65
CA ASN A 171 -5.48 6.99 4.05
C ASN A 171 -3.99 6.81 3.76
N GLN A 172 -3.29 7.92 3.54
CA GLN A 172 -1.84 7.90 3.49
C GLN A 172 -1.26 7.56 4.86
N VAL A 173 -0.32 6.62 4.89
CA VAL A 173 0.44 6.23 6.09
C VAL A 173 1.92 6.41 5.82
N LYS A 174 2.63 7.13 6.70
CA LYS A 174 4.07 7.35 6.59
C LYS A 174 4.83 6.49 7.59
N PHE A 175 5.77 5.69 7.09
CA PHE A 175 6.67 4.86 7.88
C PHE A 175 8.03 5.55 7.97
N THR A 176 8.63 5.57 9.15
CA THR A 176 9.95 6.18 9.37
C THR A 176 10.81 5.32 10.28
N SER A 177 12.11 5.29 10.00
CA SER A 177 13.11 4.56 10.80
C SER A 177 13.22 5.06 12.23
N LYS A 178 12.95 6.35 12.48
CA LYS A 178 13.02 6.98 13.81
C LYS A 178 12.13 6.29 14.85
N TYR A 179 11.01 5.71 14.43
CA TYR A 179 10.03 5.11 15.34
C TYR A 179 9.97 3.59 15.21
N ASN A 180 10.93 2.94 14.51
CA ASN A 180 10.92 1.51 14.19
C ASN A 180 9.55 1.03 13.68
N LEU A 181 8.87 1.87 12.89
CA LEU A 181 7.55 1.56 12.37
C LEU A 181 7.71 0.64 11.17
N THR A 182 7.09 -0.53 11.25
CA THR A 182 7.10 -1.51 10.17
C THR A 182 5.67 -1.88 9.77
N ILE A 183 5.51 -2.38 8.55
CA ILE A 183 4.21 -2.88 8.07
C ILE A 183 3.88 -4.18 8.85
N PRO A 184 2.78 -4.22 9.62
CA PRO A 184 2.35 -5.38 10.38
C PRO A 184 2.02 -6.52 9.43
N GLY A 185 2.45 -7.73 9.78
CA GLY A 185 2.58 -8.84 8.84
C GLY A 185 4.01 -9.36 8.85
N ALA A 186 4.19 -10.65 8.54
CA ALA A 186 5.46 -11.35 8.74
C ALA A 186 6.63 -10.73 7.94
N ALA A 187 7.81 -10.70 8.58
CA ALA A 187 9.09 -10.28 7.99
C ALA A 187 9.09 -8.88 7.34
N CYS A 188 8.66 -7.86 8.08
CA CYS A 188 8.69 -6.49 7.60
C CYS A 188 10.11 -6.07 7.18
N PHE A 189 10.27 -5.53 5.98
CA PHE A 189 11.52 -4.88 5.57
C PHE A 189 11.85 -3.75 6.56
N PRO A 190 13.02 -3.74 7.22
CA PRO A 190 13.40 -2.60 8.03
C PRO A 190 13.56 -1.39 7.11
N ALA A 191 12.72 -0.38 7.30
CA ALA A 191 12.75 0.85 6.51
C ALA A 191 14.10 1.55 6.73
N THR A 192 14.97 1.52 5.72
CA THR A 192 16.24 2.26 5.79
C THR A 192 15.96 3.75 5.70
N PHE A 193 15.05 4.13 4.79
CA PHE A 193 14.56 5.48 4.61
C PHE A 193 13.05 5.55 4.86
N PRO A 194 12.51 6.74 5.18
CA PRO A 194 11.08 6.94 5.22
C PRO A 194 10.42 6.56 3.89
N PHE A 195 9.28 5.88 3.97
CA PHE A 195 8.43 5.61 2.82
C PHE A 195 6.96 5.84 3.20
N ARG A 196 6.09 5.88 2.19
CA ARG A 196 4.66 6.13 2.38
C ARG A 196 3.84 5.08 1.65
N ILE A 197 2.75 4.68 2.30
CA ILE A 197 1.64 3.95 1.71
C ILE A 197 0.59 5.00 1.37
N LEU A 198 0.05 4.95 0.16
CA LEU A 198 -0.98 5.86 -0.31
C LEU A 198 -2.35 5.19 -0.28
N PRO A 199 -3.45 5.95 -0.38
CA PRO A 199 -4.77 5.37 -0.58
C PRO A 199 -4.81 4.51 -1.85
N GLY A 200 -5.41 3.33 -1.76
CA GLY A 200 -5.45 2.33 -2.82
C GLY A 200 -4.71 1.04 -2.46
N VAL A 201 -4.30 0.29 -3.48
CA VAL A 201 -3.55 -0.96 -3.39
C VAL A 201 -2.07 -0.65 -3.56
N ASN A 202 -1.27 -1.04 -2.58
CA ASN A 202 0.16 -0.76 -2.55
C ASN A 202 0.92 -2.08 -2.53
N PHE A 203 1.82 -2.28 -3.49
CA PHE A 203 2.70 -3.43 -3.59
C PHE A 203 4.09 -2.99 -3.15
N LEU A 204 4.66 -3.72 -2.21
CA LEU A 204 5.97 -3.43 -1.65
C LEU A 204 6.89 -4.61 -1.85
N GLN A 205 8.05 -4.32 -2.44
CA GLN A 205 9.07 -5.31 -2.70
C GLN A 205 10.44 -4.67 -2.53
N ARG A 206 11.38 -5.44 -1.96
CA ARG A 206 12.79 -5.05 -1.94
C ARG A 206 13.47 -5.64 -3.17
N MET A 207 13.98 -4.77 -4.04
CA MET A 207 14.61 -5.19 -5.29
C MET A 207 15.67 -4.18 -5.75
N PRO A 208 16.66 -4.62 -6.55
CA PRO A 208 17.50 -3.70 -7.30
C PRO A 208 16.70 -3.09 -8.45
N LEU A 209 16.92 -1.81 -8.76
CA LEU A 209 16.15 -1.12 -9.80
C LEU A 209 16.44 -1.67 -11.21
N THR A 210 17.61 -2.29 -11.42
CA THR A 210 17.92 -2.97 -12.68
C THR A 210 17.16 -4.29 -12.87
N ALA A 211 16.42 -4.79 -11.86
CA ALA A 211 15.53 -5.93 -12.04
C ALA A 211 14.27 -5.57 -12.83
N CYS A 212 14.00 -4.27 -12.99
CA CYS A 212 12.91 -3.80 -13.84
C CYS A 212 13.15 -4.23 -15.29
N PRO A 213 12.22 -4.97 -15.93
CA PRO A 213 12.39 -5.42 -17.32
C PRO A 213 12.29 -4.28 -18.34
N PHE A 214 11.80 -3.11 -17.91
CA PHE A 214 11.62 -1.92 -18.74
C PHE A 214 12.57 -0.80 -18.29
N PRO A 215 12.94 0.14 -19.19
CA PRO A 215 13.89 1.22 -18.90
C PRO A 215 13.31 2.32 -17.99
N LEU A 216 12.39 1.98 -17.08
CA LEU A 216 11.67 2.90 -16.20
C LEU A 216 12.62 3.76 -15.35
N PHE A 217 13.80 3.22 -15.03
CA PHE A 217 14.77 3.84 -14.13
C PHE A 217 16.08 4.23 -14.82
N ASP A 218 16.16 4.19 -16.14
CA ASP A 218 17.41 4.43 -16.87
C ASP A 218 17.96 5.84 -16.67
N CYS A 219 17.09 6.85 -16.53
CA CYS A 219 17.50 8.22 -16.22
C CYS A 219 18.26 8.34 -14.90
N LEU A 220 18.11 7.40 -13.96
CA LEU A 220 18.88 7.40 -12.71
C LEU A 220 20.37 7.20 -12.95
N GLN A 221 20.78 6.65 -14.10
CA GLN A 221 22.18 6.52 -14.47
C GLN A 221 22.90 7.88 -14.63
N MET A 222 22.14 8.98 -14.71
CA MET A 222 22.69 10.35 -14.67
C MET A 222 23.15 10.78 -13.26
N ILE A 223 22.64 10.11 -12.22
CA ILE A 223 22.88 10.45 -10.81
C ILE A 223 23.68 9.36 -10.11
N TYR A 224 23.39 8.10 -10.42
CA TYR A 224 24.00 6.91 -9.81
C TYR A 224 24.72 6.05 -10.85
N SER A 225 25.79 5.36 -10.45
CA SER A 225 26.46 4.42 -11.34
C SER A 225 25.59 3.18 -11.60
N LYS A 226 25.77 2.55 -12.77
CA LYS A 226 25.08 1.31 -13.12
C LYS A 226 25.38 0.17 -12.13
N GLU A 227 26.61 0.09 -11.62
CA GLU A 227 27.01 -0.89 -10.60
C GLU A 227 26.24 -0.68 -9.30
N PHE A 228 26.06 0.57 -8.87
CA PHE A 228 25.25 0.89 -7.69
C PHE A 228 23.80 0.46 -7.89
N LEU A 229 23.16 0.86 -9.01
CA LEU A 229 21.76 0.53 -9.29
C LEU A 229 21.51 -0.98 -9.42
N GLY A 230 22.52 -1.76 -9.81
CA GLY A 230 22.42 -3.21 -9.94
C GLY A 230 22.59 -3.99 -8.64
N ASN A 231 23.36 -3.45 -7.69
CA ASN A 231 23.68 -4.13 -6.44
C ASN A 231 22.88 -3.61 -5.25
N TYR A 232 22.42 -2.35 -5.29
CA TYR A 232 21.70 -1.74 -4.19
C TYR A 232 20.22 -2.15 -4.23
N GLU A 233 19.82 -2.97 -3.26
CA GLU A 233 18.40 -3.30 -3.08
C GLU A 233 17.70 -2.19 -2.29
N THR A 234 16.65 -1.61 -2.87
CA THR A 234 15.83 -0.58 -2.23
C THR A 234 14.39 -1.04 -2.06
N GLU A 235 13.69 -0.46 -1.08
CA GLU A 235 12.24 -0.61 -0.97
C GLU A 235 11.55 0.15 -2.08
N VAL A 236 10.84 -0.58 -2.93
CA VAL A 236 10.01 -0.01 -4.00
C VAL A 236 8.55 -0.22 -3.64
N VAL A 237 7.76 0.85 -3.75
CA VAL A 237 6.32 0.86 -3.52
C VAL A 237 5.63 1.18 -4.84
N PHE A 238 4.91 0.22 -5.40
CA PHE A 238 3.98 0.46 -6.50
C PHE A 238 2.58 0.68 -5.92
N THR A 239 1.99 1.83 -6.16
CA THR A 239 0.63 2.18 -5.73
C THR A 239 -0.29 2.20 -6.94
N SER A 240 -1.48 1.65 -6.79
CA SER A 240 -2.56 1.79 -7.75
C SER A 240 -3.90 2.08 -7.05
N PRO A 241 -4.82 2.86 -7.66
CA PRO A 241 -6.15 3.10 -7.11
C PRO A 241 -6.96 1.83 -6.82
N SER A 242 -6.79 0.76 -7.59
CA SER A 242 -7.48 -0.53 -7.43
C SER A 242 -6.68 -1.66 -8.10
N MET A 243 -7.15 -2.91 -7.98
CA MET A 243 -6.59 -4.07 -8.68
C MET A 243 -6.78 -4.05 -10.21
N HIS A 244 -7.55 -3.08 -10.74
CA HIS A 244 -8.00 -3.02 -12.13
C HIS A 244 -7.67 -1.68 -12.81
N SER A 245 -6.75 -0.92 -12.25
CA SER A 245 -6.43 0.44 -12.70
C SER A 245 -5.48 0.46 -13.90
N SER A 246 -5.67 1.42 -14.79
CA SER A 246 -4.73 1.75 -15.87
C SER A 246 -3.61 2.68 -15.41
N THR A 247 -3.61 3.13 -14.15
CA THR A 247 -2.61 4.06 -13.61
C THR A 247 -1.90 3.46 -12.41
N GLY A 248 -0.64 3.84 -12.25
CA GLY A 248 0.20 3.45 -11.13
C GLY A 248 1.19 4.54 -10.75
N LEU A 249 1.71 4.47 -9.54
CA LEU A 249 2.79 5.33 -9.05
C LEU A 249 3.85 4.44 -8.41
N VAL A 250 5.09 4.59 -8.86
CA VAL A 250 6.24 3.91 -8.26
C VAL A 250 7.01 4.90 -7.41
N CYS A 251 7.19 4.59 -6.13
CA CYS A 251 7.96 5.37 -5.18
C CYS A 251 9.11 4.54 -4.61
N PHE A 252 10.29 5.13 -4.49
CA PHE A 252 11.45 4.52 -3.83
C PHE A 252 12.42 5.61 -3.37
N THR A 253 13.30 5.28 -2.44
CA THR A 253 14.28 6.23 -1.90
C THR A 253 15.69 5.67 -2.06
N LEU A 254 16.63 6.52 -2.47
CA LEU A 254 18.05 6.17 -2.61
C LEU A 254 18.92 7.06 -1.71
N PRO A 255 20.09 6.59 -1.26
CA PRO A 255 21.01 7.38 -0.45
C PRO A 255 21.56 8.59 -1.23
N GLY A 256 21.60 9.74 -0.57
CA GLY A 256 22.14 10.99 -1.12
C GLY A 256 23.64 11.17 -0.92
N GLU A 257 24.30 10.23 -0.22
CA GLU A 257 25.73 10.33 0.08
C GLU A 257 26.57 10.34 -1.20
N GLY A 258 27.42 11.35 -1.34
CA GLY A 258 28.27 11.55 -2.53
C GLY A 258 27.62 12.36 -3.65
N ILE A 259 26.33 12.68 -3.56
CA ILE A 259 25.65 13.55 -4.54
C ILE A 259 25.89 15.01 -4.15
N ASN A 260 26.47 15.77 -5.09
CA ASN A 260 26.79 17.17 -4.88
C ASN A 260 26.06 18.07 -5.90
N PHE A 261 25.01 18.76 -5.46
CA PHE A 261 24.33 19.79 -6.27
C PHE A 261 25.07 21.14 -6.30
N SER A 262 26.32 21.19 -5.82
CA SER A 262 27.15 22.39 -5.75
C SER A 262 26.54 23.52 -4.91
N ILE A 263 25.75 23.16 -3.87
CA ILE A 263 25.17 24.09 -2.90
C ILE A 263 26.04 24.06 -1.63
N PRO A 264 26.79 25.13 -1.32
CA PRO A 264 27.65 25.16 -0.14
C PRO A 264 26.88 24.89 1.16
N GLY A 265 27.38 23.98 1.98
CA GLY A 265 26.80 23.65 3.29
C GLY A 265 25.58 22.71 3.26
N LEU A 266 25.08 22.34 2.08
CA LEU A 266 23.99 21.36 1.94
C LEU A 266 24.56 19.94 1.86
N LYS A 267 24.13 19.06 2.78
CA LYS A 267 24.35 17.61 2.68
C LYS A 267 23.02 16.92 2.42
N ILE A 268 22.96 16.11 1.38
CA ILE A 268 21.78 15.32 1.02
C ILE A 268 21.90 13.98 1.73
N GLU A 269 20.90 13.64 2.55
CA GLU A 269 20.84 12.35 3.24
C GLU A 269 20.26 11.26 2.32
N SER A 270 19.15 11.57 1.66
CA SER A 270 18.43 10.66 0.77
C SER A 270 17.65 11.44 -0.29
N ILE A 271 17.31 10.77 -1.40
CA ILE A 271 16.49 11.31 -2.48
C ILE A 271 15.31 10.36 -2.70
N GLU A 272 14.08 10.88 -2.57
CA GLU A 272 12.83 10.18 -2.89
C GLU A 272 12.52 10.40 -4.38
N PHE A 273 12.19 9.31 -5.07
CA PHE A 273 11.81 9.30 -6.48
C PHE A 273 10.36 8.88 -6.61
N GLU A 274 9.65 9.53 -7.52
CA GLU A 274 8.27 9.23 -7.86
C GLU A 274 8.14 9.12 -9.37
N VAL A 275 7.62 8.00 -9.84
CA VAL A 275 7.42 7.73 -11.26
C VAL A 275 5.97 7.37 -11.52
N GLN A 276 5.27 8.24 -12.25
CA GLN A 276 3.87 8.02 -12.59
C GLN A 276 3.76 7.19 -13.87
N LEU A 277 2.95 6.14 -13.81
CA LEU A 277 2.69 5.19 -14.88
C LEU A 277 1.25 5.30 -15.34
N ASN A 278 1.03 5.21 -16.65
CA ASN A 278 -0.30 5.14 -17.25
C ASN A 278 -0.25 4.18 -18.45
N VAL A 279 -1.24 3.31 -18.56
CA VAL A 279 -1.46 2.52 -19.77
C VAL A 279 -2.21 3.40 -20.75
N GLU A 280 -1.54 3.82 -21.82
CA GLU A 280 -2.23 4.38 -22.97
C GLU A 280 -3.07 3.27 -23.59
N ARG A 281 -4.39 3.38 -23.46
CA ARG A 281 -5.30 2.63 -24.33
C ARG A 281 -5.30 3.38 -25.64
N ASP A 282 -4.86 2.73 -26.73
CA ASP A 282 -4.98 3.30 -28.08
C ASP A 282 -6.43 3.78 -28.27
N ILE A 283 -6.61 5.11 -28.27
CA ILE A 283 -7.87 5.72 -28.69
C ILE A 283 -7.87 5.60 -30.21
N GLY A 284 -8.38 4.49 -30.74
CA GLY A 284 -8.37 4.33 -32.19
C GLY A 284 -8.94 3.03 -32.74
N GLU A 285 -10.22 2.73 -32.49
CA GLU A 285 -11.09 2.09 -33.51
C GLU A 285 -12.56 2.49 -33.26
N GLU A 286 -12.91 3.74 -33.54
CA GLU A 286 -14.25 4.10 -34.05
C GLU A 286 -14.18 5.46 -34.76
N GLY A 287 -14.16 5.41 -36.10
CA GLY A 287 -14.61 6.48 -37.02
C GLY A 287 -13.89 7.84 -36.99
N ASP A 288 -12.89 8.04 -37.86
CA ASP A 288 -13.08 8.82 -39.09
C ASP A 288 -11.74 9.05 -39.82
N THR A 289 -11.79 8.84 -41.12
CA THR A 289 -10.74 9.15 -42.09
C THR A 289 -10.41 10.64 -42.15
N ALA A 290 -9.14 11.03 -42.00
CA ALA A 290 -8.53 12.08 -42.84
C ALA A 290 -7.02 12.32 -42.54
N VAL A 291 -6.22 11.97 -43.56
CA VAL A 291 -5.02 12.67 -44.07
C VAL A 291 -3.73 12.71 -43.24
N MET A 292 -2.70 12.11 -43.86
CA MET A 292 -1.26 12.23 -43.57
C MET A 292 -0.80 13.66 -43.27
N GLU A 293 0.01 13.82 -42.23
CA GLU A 293 1.23 14.63 -42.32
C GLU A 293 2.33 13.98 -41.48
N GLN A 294 3.43 13.65 -42.16
CA GLN A 294 4.66 13.16 -41.55
C GLN A 294 5.36 14.33 -40.85
N THR A 295 5.56 14.22 -39.55
CA THR A 295 6.64 14.93 -38.85
C THR A 295 7.16 14.04 -37.76
N GLY A 296 8.42 13.63 -37.91
CA GLY A 296 9.13 12.82 -36.93
C GLY A 296 9.29 13.57 -35.61
N ALA A 297 9.00 12.88 -34.53
CA ALA A 297 9.51 13.16 -33.22
C ALA A 297 9.73 11.80 -32.55
N GLU A 298 10.94 11.54 -32.07
CA GLU A 298 11.21 10.47 -31.12
C GLU A 298 10.36 10.76 -29.88
N ASP A 299 9.38 9.91 -29.60
CA ASP A 299 8.53 10.02 -28.42
C ASP A 299 9.35 9.66 -27.17
N ASP A 300 9.72 10.71 -26.44
CA ASP A 300 10.44 10.66 -25.17
C ASP A 300 9.45 10.30 -24.05
N PHE A 301 9.33 8.99 -23.79
CA PHE A 301 8.50 8.42 -22.73
C PHE A 301 9.13 8.62 -21.33
N SER A 302 9.25 9.86 -20.85
CA SER A 302 9.41 10.13 -19.42
C SER A 302 9.20 11.60 -19.05
N LYS A 303 7.97 11.98 -18.67
CA LYS A 303 7.77 13.26 -17.96
C LYS A 303 8.07 13.07 -16.48
N VAL A 304 9.34 13.21 -16.12
CA VAL A 304 9.76 13.38 -14.72
C VAL A 304 9.42 14.80 -14.28
N THR A 305 8.48 14.94 -13.33
CA THR A 305 8.17 16.22 -12.70
C THR A 305 8.99 16.34 -11.42
N PHE A 306 9.94 17.29 -11.38
CA PHE A 306 10.67 17.61 -10.16
C PHE A 306 9.82 18.52 -9.26
N PHE A 307 9.58 18.10 -8.01
CA PHE A 307 9.04 18.97 -6.97
C PHE A 307 10.15 19.58 -6.12
N TYR A 308 10.05 20.88 -5.88
CA TYR A 308 10.95 21.63 -5.01
C TYR A 308 10.71 21.28 -3.53
N PRO A 309 11.75 21.32 -2.67
CA PRO A 309 11.62 21.02 -1.25
C PRO A 309 10.65 21.98 -0.56
N GLN A 310 9.58 21.43 0.02
CA GLN A 310 8.81 22.15 1.04
C GLN A 310 9.72 22.37 2.25
N GLN A 311 9.93 23.64 2.58
CA GLN A 311 10.66 24.08 3.77
C GLN A 311 10.09 23.38 5.01
N CYS A 312 10.93 22.59 5.68
CA CYS A 312 10.67 22.18 7.05
C CYS A 312 10.90 23.39 7.97
N ILE A 313 9.84 23.85 8.64
CA ILE A 313 9.91 24.57 9.92
C ILE A 313 9.14 23.72 10.92
#